data_AF-A0A662KNI1-F1
#
_entry.id   AF-A0A662KNI1-F1
#
_cell.length_a   1.000
_cell.length_b   1.000
_cell.length_c   1.000
_cell.angle_alpha   90.00
_cell.angle_beta   90.00
_cell.angle_gamma   90.00
#
_symmetry.space_group_name_H-M   'P 1'
#
loop_
_entity.id
_entity.type
_entity.pdbx_description
1 polymer ?
#
loop_
_entity_poly.entity_id
_entity_poly.type
_entity_poly.pdbx_seq_one_letter_code
_entity_poly.pdbx_strand_id
1 'polypeptide(L)' 'YKGLVGRFGSEFNILLKMSEEDLRRFLPSKIAEGIIRVREGNVNIHPGYDGEYGKIEIFSKDDKDELQLTLF' A
#
# COMPACT_ATOMS: atom_id res chain seq x y z
N TYR A 1 0.64 12.36 2.15
CA TYR A 1 -0.31 11.93 3.21
C TYR A 1 -1.34 13.02 3.55
N LYS A 2 -1.02 14.05 4.34
CA LYS A 2 -2.00 15.06 4.81
C LYS A 2 -2.82 15.73 3.69
N GLY A 3 -2.17 16.02 2.54
CA GLY A 3 -2.86 16.61 1.38
C GLY A 3 -3.89 15.70 0.70
N LEU A 4 -3.73 14.38 0.78
CA LEU A 4 -4.69 13.41 0.24
C LEU A 4 -5.89 13.26 1.18
N VAL A 5 -5.63 13.16 2.47
CA VAL A 5 -6.69 13.08 3.50
C VAL A 5 -7.56 14.33 3.45
N GLY A 6 -6.97 15.52 3.33
CA GLY A 6 -7.74 16.77 3.19
C GLY A 6 -8.58 16.85 1.91
N ARG A 7 -8.15 16.20 0.82
CA ARG A 7 -8.83 16.24 -0.48
C ARG A 7 -9.94 15.19 -0.61
N PHE A 8 -9.78 14.04 0.05
CA PHE A 8 -10.68 12.89 -0.03
C PHE A 8 -11.43 12.61 1.29
N GLY A 9 -11.28 13.52 2.26
CA GLY A 9 -11.96 13.51 3.55
C GLY A 9 -11.29 12.64 4.60
N SER A 10 -11.12 11.34 4.34
CA SER A 10 -10.54 10.40 5.31
C SER A 10 -9.62 9.36 4.66
N GLU A 11 -8.66 8.86 5.43
CA GLU A 11 -7.79 7.77 4.99
C GLU A 11 -8.56 6.50 4.69
N PHE A 12 -9.55 6.17 5.51
CA PHE A 12 -10.41 5.02 5.27
C PHE A 12 -11.15 5.14 3.93
N ASN A 13 -11.53 6.36 3.53
CA ASN A 13 -12.13 6.57 2.22
C ASN A 13 -11.12 6.22 1.10
N ILE A 14 -9.90 6.73 1.21
CA ILE A 14 -8.82 6.44 0.24
C ILE A 14 -8.50 4.94 0.20
N LEU A 15 -8.41 4.29 1.35
CA LEU A 15 -7.99 2.89 1.45
C LEU A 15 -9.10 1.89 1.14
N LEU A 16 -10.38 2.22 1.35
CA LEU A 16 -11.49 1.26 1.21
C LEU A 16 -12.51 1.59 0.12
N LYS A 17 -12.76 2.88 -0.18
CA LYS A 17 -13.92 3.31 -0.98
C LYS A 17 -13.55 3.99 -2.30
N MET A 18 -12.37 4.62 -2.37
CA MET A 18 -11.92 5.32 -3.56
C MET A 18 -11.79 4.35 -4.75
N SER A 19 -12.27 4.74 -5.93
CA SER A 19 -12.19 3.97 -7.16
C SER A 19 -10.75 3.77 -7.63
N GLU A 20 -10.48 2.71 -8.38
CA GLU A 20 -9.14 2.42 -8.92
C GLU A 20 -8.63 3.51 -9.86
N GLU A 21 -9.53 4.11 -10.65
CA GLU A 21 -9.22 5.23 -11.54
C GLU A 21 -8.74 6.47 -10.77
N ASP A 22 -9.43 6.82 -9.68
CA ASP A 22 -9.03 7.93 -8.81
C ASP A 22 -7.71 7.64 -8.08
N LEU A 23 -7.52 6.40 -7.61
CA LEU A 23 -6.27 5.97 -7.02
C LEU A 23 -5.11 6.18 -8.00
N ARG A 24 -5.23 5.70 -9.25
CA ARG A 24 -4.20 5.86 -10.28
C ARG A 24 -3.98 7.32 -10.71
N ARG A 25 -5.02 8.16 -10.63
CA ARG A 25 -4.95 9.57 -11.04
C ARG A 25 -4.33 10.48 -9.98
N PHE A 26 -4.59 10.20 -8.70
CA PHE A 26 -4.19 11.09 -7.60
C PHE A 26 -3.05 10.53 -6.74
N LEU A 27 -2.74 9.25 -6.83
CA LEU A 27 -1.63 8.62 -6.13
C LEU A 27 -0.56 8.16 -7.11
N PRO A 28 0.70 8.04 -6.65
CA PRO A 28 1.74 7.34 -7.40
C PRO A 28 1.28 5.92 -7.74
N SER A 29 1.60 5.45 -8.94
CA SER A 29 1.20 4.13 -9.44
C SER A 29 1.49 3.01 -8.44
N LYS A 30 2.68 3.02 -7.81
CA LYS A 30 3.07 2.05 -6.78
C LYS A 30 2.13 2.03 -5.58
N ILE A 31 1.69 3.20 -5.09
CA ILE A 31 0.77 3.27 -3.94
C ILE A 31 -0.64 2.84 -4.35
N ALA A 32 -1.11 3.28 -5.53
CA ALA A 32 -2.41 2.87 -6.06
C ALA A 32 -2.49 1.35 -6.22
N GLU A 33 -1.45 0.73 -6.81
CA GLU A 33 -1.38 -0.71 -7.00
C GLU A 33 -1.28 -1.46 -5.67
N GLY A 34 -0.52 -0.93 -4.71
CA GLY A 34 -0.46 -1.51 -3.37
C GLY A 34 -1.82 -1.52 -2.66
N ILE A 35 -2.60 -0.44 -2.77
CA ILE A 35 -3.95 -0.37 -2.21
C ILE A 35 -4.88 -1.36 -2.91
N ILE A 36 -4.81 -1.46 -4.23
CA ILE A 36 -5.63 -2.41 -5.03
C ILE A 36 -5.29 -3.85 -4.63
N ARG A 37 -4.01 -4.24 -4.63
CA ARG A 37 -3.57 -5.59 -4.24
C ARG A 37 -4.02 -5.96 -2.83
N VAL A 38 -3.92 -5.04 -1.87
CA VAL A 38 -4.39 -5.25 -0.50
C VAL A 38 -5.91 -5.46 -0.44
N ARG A 39 -6.70 -4.71 -1.22
CA ARG A 39 -8.16 -4.88 -1.30
C ARG A 39 -8.56 -6.21 -1.94
N GLU A 40 -7.82 -6.64 -2.95
CA GLU A 40 -8.03 -7.94 -3.62
C GLU A 40 -7.50 -9.12 -2.80
N GLY A 41 -6.77 -8.87 -1.71
CA GLY A 41 -6.11 -9.92 -0.92
C GLY A 41 -4.91 -10.56 -1.62
N ASN A 42 -4.43 -9.96 -2.71
CA ASN A 42 -3.27 -10.41 -3.48
C ASN A 42 -1.97 -9.89 -2.84
N VAL A 43 -1.74 -10.30 -1.59
CA VAL A 43 -0.57 -9.94 -0.80
C VAL A 43 0.00 -11.18 -0.13
N ASN A 44 1.32 -11.25 -0.03
CA ASN A 44 1.99 -12.35 0.66
C ASN A 44 1.97 -12.05 2.15
N ILE A 45 1.25 -12.87 2.91
CA ILE A 45 1.11 -12.71 4.37
C ILE A 45 1.98 -13.76 5.04
N HIS A 46 3.01 -13.30 5.74
CA HIS A 46 3.81 -14.12 6.64
C HIS A 46 3.19 -14.01 8.04
N PRO A 47 2.59 -15.08 8.57
CA PRO A 47 1.99 -15.04 9.90
C PRO A 47 3.05 -14.76 10.96
N GLY A 48 2.69 -13.96 11.96
CA GLY A 48 3.52 -13.74 13.14
C GLY A 48 3.42 -14.91 14.10
N TYR A 49 4.38 -15.03 15.01
CA TYR A 49 4.40 -16.07 16.03
C TYR A 49 4.84 -15.49 17.38
N ASP A 50 4.37 -16.07 18.48
CA ASP A 50 4.81 -15.82 19.86
C ASP A 50 4.91 -14.34 20.27
N GLY A 51 3.87 -13.57 19.96
CA GLY A 51 3.79 -12.14 20.30
C GLY A 51 4.39 -11.20 19.25
N GLU A 52 4.94 -11.72 18.15
CA GLU A 52 5.38 -10.91 17.02
C GLU A 52 4.26 -10.70 15.98
N TYR A 53 4.22 -9.52 15.37
CA TYR A 53 3.32 -9.23 14.26
C TYR A 53 3.78 -9.94 12.99
N GLY A 54 2.80 -10.41 12.20
CA GLY A 54 3.07 -10.93 10.86
C GLY A 54 3.60 -9.85 9.91
N LYS A 55 4.29 -10.29 8.85
CA LYS A 55 4.81 -9.39 7.80
C LYS A 55 3.93 -9.52 6.56
N ILE A 56 3.59 -8.39 5.94
CA ILE A 56 2.85 -8.36 4.69
C ILE A 56 3.78 -7.86 3.60
N GLU A 57 3.98 -8.67 2.56
CA GLU A 57 4.73 -8.31 1.37
C GLU A 57 3.76 -8.07 0.21
N ILE A 58 3.66 -6.81 -0.21
CA ILE A 58 2.72 -6.36 -1.27
C ILE A 58 3.39 -6.40 -2.66
N PHE A 59 4.71 -6.25 -2.71
CA PHE A 59 5.52 -6.26 -3.93
C PHE A 59 6.58 -7.35 -3.81
N SER A 60 6.60 -8.29 -4.74
CA SER A 60 7.67 -9.30 -4.84
C SER A 60 8.99 -8.64 -5.22
N LYS A 61 10.12 -9.31 -4.95
CA LYS A 61 11.48 -8.79 -5.23
C LYS A 61 11.71 -8.36 -6.69
N ASP A 62 10.94 -8.87 -7.65
CA ASP A 62 10.96 -8.49 -9.06
C ASP A 62 10.33 -7.11 -9.37
N ASP A 63 9.57 -6.52 -8.44
CA ASP A 63 8.94 -5.19 -8.54
C ASP A 63 9.86 -4.06 -7.99
N LYS A 64 11.13 -4.37 -7.71
CA LYS A 64 12.09 -3.43 -7.11
C LYS A 64 12.72 -2.51 -8.16
N ASP A 65 11.94 -1.54 -8.63
CA ASP A 65 12.50 -0.22 -8.93
C ASP A 65 12.84 0.45 -7.59
N GLU A 66 14.15 0.43 -7.32
CA GLU A 66 15.00 1.29 -6.48
C GLU A 66 14.49 1.90 -5.15
N LEU A 67 15.46 2.02 -4.24
CA LEU A 67 15.50 2.87 -3.04
C LEU A 67 14.86 2.33 -1.75
N GLN A 68 15.56 1.37 -1.15
CA GLN A 68 15.85 1.50 0.28
C GLN A 68 17.37 1.49 0.47
N LEU A 69 17.98 2.66 0.30
CA LEU A 69 19.34 2.91 0.80
C LEU A 69 19.26 2.80 2.33
N THR A 70 19.72 1.68 2.84
CA THR A 70 20.10 1.52 4.25
C THR A 70 21.16 2.57 4.58
N LEU A 71 20.83 3.55 5.42
CA LEU A 71 21.85 4.26 6.18
C LEU A 71 21.89 3.69 7.59
N PHE A 72 22.93 2.90 7.83
CA PHE A 72 23.67 2.93 9.09
C PHE A 72 24.43 4.26 9.17
#